data_AF-A0A6V7V138-F1
#
_entry.id   AF-A0A6V7V138-F1
#
_cell.length_a   1.000
_cell.length_b   1.000
_cell.length_c   1.000
_cell.angle_alpha   90.00
_cell.angle_beta   90.00
_cell.angle_gamma   90.00
#
_symmetry.space_group_name_H-M   'P 1'
#
loop_
_entity.id
_entity.type
_entity.pdbx_description
1 polymer ?
#
loop_
_entity_poly.entity_id
_entity_poly.type
_entity_poly.pdbx_seq_one_letter_code
_entity_poly.pdbx_strand_id
1 'polypeptide(L)'
;MKRKIQYALKRGLVAGYAKLVKLADKLYNLRDLERHIPPAFGKQGAREYFNWAKKVVFQLKGTNEALEMALDDVINRFLEKQ
;
A
#
# COMPACT_ATOMS: atom_id res chain seq x y z
N MET A 1 10.35 4.03 9.49
CA MET A 1 9.07 3.95 8.75
C MET A 1 8.44 5.33 8.51
N LYS A 2 9.20 6.29 7.96
CA LYS A 2 8.72 7.55 7.35
C LYS A 2 9.81 8.00 6.38
N ARG A 3 9.75 7.61 5.11
CA ARG A 3 10.56 8.25 4.07
C ARG A 3 9.65 9.13 3.23
N LYS A 4 9.82 10.44 3.43
CA LYS A 4 9.24 11.52 2.66
C LYS A 4 9.53 11.27 1.18
N ILE A 5 8.51 10.97 0.39
CA ILE A 5 8.55 11.25 -1.05
C ILE A 5 8.05 12.69 -1.20
N GLN A 6 8.96 13.62 -0.92
CA GLN A 6 8.75 15.03 -1.20
C GLN A 6 9.20 15.32 -2.63
N TYR A 7 8.30 15.95 -3.39
CA TYR A 7 8.46 16.56 -4.72
C TYR A 7 8.54 15.64 -5.95
N ALA A 8 7.38 15.41 -6.59
CA ALA A 8 7.32 15.07 -8.01
C ALA A 8 6.31 16.00 -8.72
N LEU A 9 6.89 17.01 -9.39
CA LEU A 9 6.25 18.06 -10.19
C LEU A 9 5.79 17.55 -11.57
N LYS A 10 4.84 18.28 -12.19
CA LYS A 10 4.24 18.13 -13.55
C LYS A 10 3.05 17.16 -13.72
N ARG A 11 2.10 17.30 -12.79
CA ARG A 11 0.62 17.34 -12.84
C ARG A 11 -0.26 16.44 -13.76
N GLY A 12 0.21 15.83 -14.84
CA GLY A 12 -0.64 14.97 -15.71
C GLY A 12 -0.05 13.58 -15.89
N LEU A 13 1.00 13.48 -16.70
CA LEU A 13 1.76 12.25 -16.91
C LEU A 13 2.52 11.84 -15.63
N VAL A 14 3.13 12.81 -14.93
CA VAL A 14 3.81 12.54 -13.66
C VAL A 14 2.84 12.08 -12.58
N ALA A 15 1.56 12.47 -12.65
CA ALA A 15 0.55 11.97 -11.72
C ALA A 15 0.30 10.47 -11.92
N GLY A 16 0.21 9.98 -13.15
CA GLY A 16 0.10 8.55 -13.47
C GLY A 16 1.30 7.74 -12.97
N TYR A 17 2.52 8.16 -13.32
CA TYR A 17 3.75 7.53 -12.82
C TYR A 17 3.86 7.60 -11.29
N ALA A 18 3.44 8.71 -10.68
CA ALA A 18 3.42 8.83 -9.22
C ALA A 18 2.39 7.89 -8.58
N LYS A 19 1.23 7.66 -9.19
CA LYS A 19 0.26 6.66 -8.70
C LYS A 19 0.83 5.24 -8.83
N LEU A 20 1.48 4.90 -9.95
CA LEU A 20 2.15 3.61 -10.14
C LEU A 20 3.22 3.35 -9.06
N VAL A 21 4.11 4.32 -8.84
CA VAL A 21 5.16 4.21 -7.81
C VAL A 21 4.53 4.06 -6.42
N LYS A 22 3.44 4.77 -6.13
CA LYS A 22 2.71 4.63 -4.85
C LYS A 22 2.08 3.24 -4.68
N LEU A 23 1.48 2.68 -5.72
CA LEU A 23 0.91 1.33 -5.68
C LEU A 23 2.01 0.28 -5.45
N ALA A 24 3.12 0.37 -6.19
CA ALA A 24 4.25 -0.54 -6.05
C ALA A 24 4.90 -0.45 -4.66
N ASP A 25 5.12 0.76 -4.14
CA ASP A 25 5.62 0.99 -2.78
C ASP A 25 4.68 0.39 -1.73
N LYS A 26 3.36 0.57 -1.87
CA LYS A 26 2.40 -0.02 -0.95
C LYS A 26 2.41 -1.54 -1.00
N LEU A 27 2.49 -2.13 -2.19
CA LEU A 27 2.54 -3.59 -2.33
C LEU A 27 3.77 -4.18 -1.66
N TYR A 28 4.93 -3.54 -1.84
CA TYR A 28 6.16 -3.92 -1.15
C TYR A 28 5.99 -3.87 0.38
N ASN A 29 5.54 -2.72 0.91
CA ASN A 29 5.38 -2.52 2.35
C ASN A 29 4.39 -3.51 2.99
N LEU A 30 3.28 -3.82 2.32
CA LEU A 30 2.28 -4.76 2.85
C LEU A 30 2.74 -6.21 2.80
N ARG A 31 3.46 -6.63 1.75
CA ARG A 31 4.05 -7.97 1.68
C ARG A 31 5.12 -8.17 2.74
N ASP A 32 5.93 -7.14 3.02
CA ASP A 32 6.94 -7.18 4.07
C ASP A 32 6.29 -7.30 5.45
N LEU A 33 5.27 -6.46 5.72
CA LEU A 33 4.55 -6.45 6.98
C LEU A 33 3.74 -7.74 7.21
N GLU A 34 3.21 -8.36 6.16
CA GLU A 34 2.55 -9.68 6.25
C GLU A 34 3.53 -10.78 6.68
N ARG A 35 4.76 -10.76 6.15
CA ARG A 35 5.79 -11.75 6.49
C ARG A 35 6.33 -11.57 7.89
N HIS A 36 6.53 -10.32 8.31
CA HIS A 36 7.09 -10.00 9.60
C HIS A 36 6.49 -8.73 10.17
N ILE A 37 5.70 -8.88 11.23
CA ILE A 37 5.19 -7.76 12.01
C ILE A 37 6.25 -7.37 13.04
N PRO A 38 6.82 -6.15 12.98
CA PRO A 38 7.78 -5.71 13.98
C PRO A 38 7.13 -5.71 15.39
N PRO A 39 7.83 -6.16 16.45
CA PRO A 39 7.26 -6.21 17.81
C PRO A 39 6.71 -4.86 18.29
N ALA A 40 7.39 -3.76 17.95
CA ALA A 40 6.95 -2.41 18.29
C ALA A 40 5.68 -1.95 17.56
N PHE A 41 5.29 -2.62 16.48
CA PHE A 41 4.09 -2.32 15.71
C PHE A 41 2.88 -3.14 16.18
N GLY A 42 3.12 -4.40 16.56
CA GLY A 42 2.10 -5.31 17.06
C GLY A 42 1.06 -5.72 16.01
N LYS A 43 0.26 -6.76 16.31
CA LYS A 43 -0.77 -7.26 15.40
C LYS A 43 -1.89 -6.24 15.16
N GLN A 44 -2.28 -5.51 16.20
CA GLN A 44 -3.32 -4.47 16.10
C GLN A 44 -2.88 -3.32 15.19
N GLY A 45 -1.65 -2.82 15.37
CA GLY A 45 -1.10 -1.77 14.50
C GLY A 45 -0.98 -2.24 13.05
N ALA A 46 -0.61 -3.51 12.82
CA ALA A 46 -0.65 -4.10 11.49
C ALA A 46 -2.08 -4.08 10.91
N ARG A 47 -3.08 -4.57 11.64
CA ARG A 47 -4.49 -4.56 11.18
C ARG A 47 -4.97 -3.15 10.83
N GLU A 48 -4.64 -2.15 11.64
CA GLU A 48 -4.97 -0.74 11.37
C GLU A 48 -4.27 -0.23 10.12
N TYR A 49 -2.99 -0.56 9.93
CA TYR A 49 -2.23 -0.19 8.75
C TYR A 49 -2.78 -0.82 7.47
N PHE A 50 -3.16 -2.10 7.50
CA PHE A 50 -3.80 -2.79 6.38
C PHE A 50 -5.17 -2.16 6.03
N ASN A 51 -5.98 -1.83 7.03
CA ASN A 51 -7.24 -1.10 6.82
C ASN A 51 -7.03 0.30 6.23
N TRP A 52 -6.02 1.03 6.70
CA TRP A 52 -5.64 2.32 6.13
C TRP A 52 -5.16 2.16 4.68
N ALA A 53 -4.33 1.16 4.40
CA ALA A 53 -3.82 0.91 3.06
C ALA A 53 -4.95 0.60 2.08
N LYS A 54 -5.98 -0.16 2.49
CA LYS A 54 -7.20 -0.40 1.68
C LYS A 54 -7.85 0.92 1.24
N LYS A 55 -7.98 1.90 2.14
CA LYS A 55 -8.53 3.23 1.83
C LYS A 55 -7.64 4.01 0.86
N VAL A 56 -6.32 3.88 0.98
CA VAL A 56 -5.35 4.54 0.08
C VAL A 56 -5.41 3.93 -1.32
N VAL A 57 -5.38 2.60 -1.44
CA VAL A 57 -5.45 1.89 -2.72
C VAL A 57 -6.75 2.20 -3.45
N PHE A 58 -7.87 2.29 -2.73
CA PHE A 58 -9.15 2.70 -3.31
C PHE A 58 -9.08 4.06 -4.03
N GLN A 59 -8.35 5.04 -3.49
CA GLN A 59 -8.17 6.37 -4.11
C GLN A 59 -7.20 6.35 -5.32
N LEU A 60 -6.49 5.25 -5.53
CA LEU A 60 -5.51 5.08 -6.60
C LEU A 60 -6.02 4.15 -7.73
N LYS A 61 -7.26 3.66 -7.64
CA LYS A 61 -7.85 2.76 -8.66
C LYS A 61 -7.85 3.35 -10.07
N GLY A 62 -7.83 2.46 -11.06
CA GLY A 62 -7.77 2.81 -12.47
C GLY A 62 -6.38 3.27 -12.92
N THR A 63 -5.33 2.87 -12.18
CA THR A 63 -3.93 3.17 -12.51
C THR A 63 -3.25 1.93 -13.10
N ASN A 64 -3.36 0.78 -12.44
CA ASN A 64 -2.76 -0.48 -12.89
C ASN A 64 -3.46 -1.67 -12.23
N GLU A 65 -4.25 -2.38 -13.02
CA GLU A 65 -5.09 -3.49 -12.54
C GLU A 65 -4.26 -4.60 -11.87
N ALA A 66 -3.11 -4.96 -12.42
CA ALA A 66 -2.26 -6.01 -11.84
C ALA A 66 -1.74 -5.66 -10.45
N LEU A 67 -1.31 -4.40 -10.24
CA LEU A 67 -0.89 -3.93 -8.91
C LEU A 67 -2.08 -3.82 -7.96
N GLU A 68 -3.22 -3.34 -8.45
CA GLU A 68 -4.46 -3.20 -7.67
C GLU A 68 -4.96 -4.56 -7.17
N MET A 69 -5.01 -5.59 -8.03
CA MET A 69 -5.37 -6.95 -7.64
C MET A 69 -4.37 -7.53 -6.62
N ALA A 70 -3.06 -7.38 -6.87
CA ALA A 70 -2.05 -7.89 -5.95
C ALA A 70 -2.12 -7.20 -4.56
N LEU A 71 -2.53 -5.94 -4.52
CA LEU A 71 -2.79 -5.19 -3.29
C LEU A 71 -4.04 -5.69 -2.59
N ASP A 72 -5.15 -5.88 -3.30
CA ASP A 72 -6.39 -6.42 -2.74
C ASP A 72 -6.15 -7.83 -2.16
N ASP A 73 -5.39 -8.68 -2.86
CA ASP A 73 -5.03 -10.04 -2.41
C ASP A 73 -4.25 -10.03 -1.09
N VAL A 74 -3.19 -9.22 -0.98
CA VAL A 74 -2.38 -9.16 0.26
C VAL A 74 -3.18 -8.54 1.40
N ILE A 75 -4.05 -7.58 1.10
CA ILE A 75 -4.90 -6.94 2.12
C ILE A 75 -5.93 -7.93 2.66
N ASN A 76 -6.68 -8.59 1.79
CA ASN A 76 -7.74 -9.52 2.19
C ASN A 76 -7.14 -10.72 2.92
N ARG A 77 -6.08 -11.33 2.39
CA ARG A 77 -5.40 -12.46 3.03
C ARG A 77 -4.88 -12.13 4.43
N PHE A 78 -4.41 -10.91 4.68
CA PHE A 78 -3.98 -10.50 6.02
C PHE A 78 -5.18 -10.28 6.96
N LEU A 79 -6.23 -9.60 6.49
CA LEU A 79 -7.38 -9.23 7.31
C LEU A 79 -8.31 -10.41 7.60
N GLU A 80 -8.37 -11.43 6.75
CA GLU A 80 -9.19 -12.64 6.93
C GLU A 80 -8.58 -13.64 7.92
N LYS A 81 -7.25 -13.63 8.09
CA LYS A 81 -6.52 -14.56 8.98
C LYS A 81 -6.49 -14.13 10.46
N GLN A 82 -7.20 -13.07 10.85
CA GLN A 82 -7.13 -12.44 12.18
C GLN A 82 -8.51 -12.29 12.81
#